data_AF-A0A7Y5WTQ2-F1
#
_entry.id   AF-A0A7Y5WTQ2-F1
#
_cell.length_a   1.000
_cell.length_b   1.000
_cell.length_c   1.000
_cell.angle_alpha   90.00
_cell.angle_beta   90.00
_cell.angle_gamma   90.00
#
_symmetry.space_group_name_H-M   'P 1'
#
loop_
_entity.id
_entity.type
_entity.pdbx_description
1 polymer ?
#
loop_
_entity_poly.entity_id
_entity_poly.type
_entity_poly.pdbx_seq_one_letter_code
_entity_poly.pdbx_strand_id
1 'polypeptide(L)'
;MKFALSLSAAFAVAAVLAGQPRSTPPPQAPPPHTATPDANAAAFAKPTADNVTLTAVEGVKVGHFTLSERPTGCTAILVKDGTTGSVDVRGGAPGTRETDLLNPVNNVQIVNAISLAGGSAFGLDAAQGVMRWLDERNVGYPVGNAGVVPIVPAAILFDLGFGGKPKVRPTADCGYRAAEAASEAPVAEGNVGAGAGATVGKSGGTRGENGGPMKAGIGSAA
;
A
#
# COMPACT_ATOMS: atom_id res chain seq x y z
N MET A 1 7.88 22.22 -20.05
CA MET A 1 7.42 20.82 -19.90
C MET A 1 6.66 20.70 -18.58
N LYS A 2 5.33 20.50 -18.62
CA LYS A 2 4.50 20.35 -17.41
C LYS A 2 4.24 18.85 -17.18
N PHE A 3 4.96 18.23 -16.24
CA PHE A 3 4.70 16.85 -15.81
C PHE A 3 3.50 16.83 -14.86
N ALA A 4 2.36 16.34 -15.32
CA ALA A 4 1.23 15.99 -14.46
C ALA A 4 1.43 14.56 -13.96
N LEU A 5 1.96 14.39 -12.74
CA LEU A 5 2.00 13.08 -12.07
C LEU A 5 0.59 12.71 -11.62
N SER A 6 0.03 11.68 -12.25
CA SER A 6 -1.07 10.86 -11.74
C SER A 6 -0.48 9.65 -11.03
N LEU A 7 -1.04 9.26 -9.88
CA LEU A 7 -0.72 7.98 -9.26
C LEU A 7 -1.16 6.88 -10.25
N SER A 8 -0.23 6.06 -10.72
CA SER A 8 -0.53 4.90 -11.59
C SER A 8 0.21 3.64 -11.14
N ALA A 9 0.52 3.57 -9.84
CA ALA A 9 0.86 2.32 -9.20
C ALA A 9 -0.44 1.74 -8.65
N ALA A 10 -0.93 0.65 -9.26
CA ALA A 10 -1.98 -0.16 -8.70
C ALA A 10 -1.30 -1.33 -7.98
N PHE A 11 -1.47 -1.41 -6.66
CA PHE A 11 -1.13 -2.63 -5.93
C PHE A 11 -2.35 -3.54 -5.96
N ALA A 12 -2.15 -4.78 -6.42
CA ALA A 12 -3.16 -5.82 -6.30
C ALA A 12 -2.75 -6.75 -5.15
N VAL A 13 -3.50 -6.68 -4.05
CA VAL A 13 -3.40 -7.65 -2.96
C VAL A 13 -4.41 -8.75 -3.24
N ALA A 14 -3.92 -9.94 -3.57
CA ALA A 14 -4.76 -11.13 -3.64
C ALA A 14 -4.57 -11.93 -2.35
N ALA A 15 -5.55 -11.90 -1.46
CA ALA A 15 -5.57 -12.74 -0.27
C ALA A 15 -5.92 -14.19 -0.67
N VAL A 16 -5.00 -14.89 -1.31
CA VAL A 16 -5.11 -16.34 -1.49
C VAL A 16 -4.77 -16.98 -0.14
N LEU A 17 -5.74 -17.66 0.47
CA LEU A 17 -5.54 -18.45 1.68
C LEU A 17 -4.62 -19.63 1.35
N ALA A 18 -3.30 -19.45 1.51
CA ALA A 18 -2.37 -20.56 1.49
C ALA A 18 -2.58 -21.39 2.78
N GLY A 19 -2.87 -22.69 2.60
CA GLY A 19 -2.97 -23.63 3.72
C GLY A 19 -1.69 -23.67 4.56
N GLN A 20 -1.86 -23.93 5.87
CA GLN A 20 -0.80 -23.97 6.88
C GLN A 20 0.43 -24.81 6.46
N PRO A 21 1.68 -24.36 6.71
CA PRO A 21 2.87 -25.12 6.36
C PRO A 21 3.06 -26.32 7.30
N ARG A 22 2.98 -27.54 6.73
CA ARG A 22 3.52 -28.76 7.36
C ARG A 22 5.04 -28.80 7.17
N SER A 23 5.78 -29.09 8.24
CA SER A 23 7.24 -29.22 8.24
C SER A 23 7.70 -30.46 7.45
N THR A 24 8.41 -30.26 6.33
CA THR A 24 9.13 -31.33 5.60
C THR A 24 10.50 -30.84 5.09
N PRO A 25 11.53 -31.72 5.00
CA PRO A 25 12.90 -31.38 4.56
C PRO A 25 12.96 -30.88 3.09
N PRO A 26 14.07 -30.23 2.66
CA PRO A 26 14.12 -29.47 1.41
C PRO A 26 13.85 -30.33 0.16
N PRO A 27 13.01 -29.87 -0.78
CA PRO A 27 12.62 -30.64 -1.95
C PRO A 27 13.64 -30.56 -3.10
N GLN A 28 13.82 -31.68 -3.80
CA GLN A 28 14.47 -31.73 -5.11
C GLN A 28 13.67 -30.92 -6.15
N ALA A 29 14.34 -30.34 -7.13
CA ALA A 29 13.73 -29.51 -8.16
C ALA A 29 12.62 -30.27 -8.93
N PRO A 30 11.39 -29.74 -9.03
CA PRO A 30 10.30 -30.39 -9.73
C PRO A 30 10.40 -30.24 -11.26
N PRO A 31 9.88 -31.20 -12.04
CA PRO A 31 9.73 -31.07 -13.49
C PRO A 31 8.71 -29.96 -13.87
N PRO A 32 8.76 -29.41 -15.09
CA PRO A 32 7.90 -28.29 -15.50
C PRO A 32 6.41 -28.67 -15.45
N HIS A 33 5.64 -27.93 -14.65
CA HIS A 33 4.20 -28.11 -14.48
C HIS A 33 3.42 -27.34 -15.56
N THR A 34 2.69 -28.05 -16.40
CA THR A 34 1.50 -27.53 -17.09
C THR A 34 0.41 -27.30 -16.03
N ALA A 35 0.12 -26.04 -15.71
CA ALA A 35 -0.93 -25.69 -14.76
C ALA A 35 -2.32 -25.92 -15.36
N THR A 36 -3.04 -26.93 -14.86
CA THR A 36 -4.50 -26.97 -14.90
C THR A 36 -5.03 -26.02 -13.80
N PRO A 37 -6.02 -25.16 -14.08
CA PRO A 37 -6.58 -24.27 -13.05
C PRO A 37 -7.30 -25.08 -11.98
N ASP A 38 -6.92 -24.88 -10.72
CA ASP A 38 -7.55 -25.50 -9.56
C ASP A 38 -9.01 -25.03 -9.42
N ALA A 39 -9.92 -26.00 -9.38
CA ALA A 39 -11.36 -25.80 -9.24
C ALA A 39 -11.83 -25.24 -7.87
N ASN A 40 -10.88 -24.84 -7.01
CA ASN A 40 -11.14 -24.22 -5.70
C ASN A 40 -10.90 -22.70 -5.68
N ALA A 41 -10.73 -22.05 -6.83
CA ALA A 41 -10.62 -20.59 -6.96
C ALA A 41 -11.94 -19.82 -6.68
N ALA A 42 -12.87 -20.40 -5.93
CA ALA A 42 -14.20 -19.87 -5.71
C ALA A 42 -14.55 -19.81 -4.22
N ALA A 43 -14.27 -18.66 -3.61
CA ALA A 43 -15.18 -17.93 -2.71
C ALA A 43 -14.41 -16.78 -2.05
N PHE A 44 -14.46 -15.58 -2.65
CA PHE A 44 -14.21 -14.37 -1.89
C PHE A 44 -15.27 -14.31 -0.78
N ALA A 45 -14.86 -14.15 0.48
CA ALA A 45 -15.78 -14.01 1.59
C ALA A 45 -16.76 -12.87 1.28
N LYS A 46 -18.05 -13.15 1.38
CA LYS A 46 -19.13 -12.19 1.10
C LYS A 46 -18.98 -11.00 2.08
N PRO A 47 -19.02 -9.73 1.63
CA PRO A 47 -18.97 -8.57 2.52
C PRO A 47 -20.03 -8.70 3.61
N THR A 48 -19.64 -8.48 4.87
CA THR A 48 -20.61 -8.30 5.95
C THR A 48 -21.42 -7.04 5.65
N ALA A 49 -22.74 -7.10 5.83
CA ALA A 49 -23.71 -6.19 5.21
C ALA A 49 -23.52 -4.67 5.49
N ASP A 50 -22.65 -4.28 6.41
CA ASP A 50 -22.45 -2.89 6.85
C ASP A 50 -21.10 -2.27 6.45
N ASN A 51 -20.15 -3.06 5.92
CA ASN A 51 -18.85 -2.55 5.45
C ASN A 51 -18.66 -2.85 3.97
N VAL A 52 -18.69 -1.80 3.15
CA VAL A 52 -18.45 -1.86 1.70
C VAL A 52 -17.05 -1.39 1.31
N THR A 53 -16.13 -1.24 2.27
CA THR A 53 -14.76 -0.77 2.06
C THR A 53 -13.75 -1.91 2.10
N LEU A 54 -12.48 -1.64 1.78
CA LEU A 54 -11.40 -2.63 1.69
C LEU A 54 -11.26 -3.54 2.94
N THR A 55 -11.58 -3.03 4.13
CA THR A 55 -11.52 -3.79 5.39
C THR A 55 -12.66 -4.81 5.54
N ALA A 56 -13.61 -4.87 4.60
CA ALA A 56 -14.56 -5.97 4.50
C ALA A 56 -13.88 -7.31 4.13
N VAL A 57 -12.66 -7.24 3.57
CA VAL A 57 -11.81 -8.41 3.34
C VAL A 57 -11.14 -8.81 4.66
N GLU A 58 -11.42 -10.03 5.12
CA GLU A 58 -10.85 -10.57 6.37
C GLU A 58 -9.32 -10.50 6.40
N GLY A 59 -8.78 -9.99 7.50
CA GLY A 59 -7.35 -9.85 7.72
C GLY A 59 -6.71 -8.62 7.08
N VAL A 60 -7.50 -7.72 6.47
CA VAL A 60 -7.02 -6.41 6.02
C VAL A 60 -7.35 -5.35 7.06
N LYS A 61 -6.35 -4.55 7.44
CA LYS A 61 -6.49 -3.40 8.34
C LYS A 61 -5.97 -2.16 7.65
N VAL A 62 -6.68 -1.04 7.80
CA VAL A 62 -6.28 0.24 7.21
C VAL A 62 -6.17 1.30 8.28
N GLY A 63 -5.08 2.06 8.24
CA GLY A 63 -4.85 3.19 9.13
C GLY A 63 -4.32 4.38 8.38
N HIS A 64 -4.74 5.58 8.80
CA HIS A 64 -4.35 6.84 8.18
C HIS A 64 -3.60 7.70 9.19
N PHE A 65 -2.61 8.44 8.71
CA PHE A 65 -2.05 9.56 9.46
C PHE A 65 -1.99 10.80 8.56
N THR A 66 -2.67 11.87 8.98
CA THR A 66 -2.74 13.15 8.27
C THR A 66 -2.01 14.22 9.06
N LEU A 67 -1.11 14.93 8.38
CA LEU A 67 -0.42 16.07 8.99
C LEU A 67 -1.39 17.26 9.05
N SER A 68 -1.49 17.90 10.21
CA SER A 68 -2.36 19.07 10.41
C SER A 68 -1.79 20.34 9.76
N GLU A 69 -0.48 20.40 9.60
CA GLU A 69 0.24 21.58 9.10
C GLU A 69 0.14 21.78 7.59
N ARG A 70 -0.17 20.71 6.84
CA ARG A 70 -0.38 20.72 5.39
C ARG A 70 -1.31 19.56 4.99
N PRO A 71 -2.25 19.75 4.04
CA PRO A 71 -3.04 18.67 3.45
C PRO A 71 -2.13 17.63 2.75
N THR A 72 -1.62 16.67 3.53
CA THR A 72 -0.77 15.54 3.13
C THR A 72 -0.76 14.52 4.27
N GLY A 73 -0.26 13.32 4.01
CA GLY A 73 -0.26 12.24 4.99
C GLY A 73 0.14 10.92 4.38
N CYS A 74 -0.02 9.85 5.14
CA CYS A 74 0.20 8.49 4.70
C CYS A 74 -0.92 7.55 5.16
N THR A 75 -0.93 6.36 4.56
CA THR A 75 -1.90 5.31 4.80
C THR A 75 -1.16 3.99 4.81
N ALA A 76 -1.33 3.24 5.89
CA ALA A 76 -0.81 1.89 6.02
C ALA A 76 -1.97 0.91 5.81
N ILE A 77 -1.76 -0.07 4.94
CA ILE A 77 -2.68 -1.18 4.72
C ILE A 77 -1.95 -2.41 5.23
N LEU A 78 -2.28 -2.88 6.44
CA LEU A 78 -1.71 -4.09 7.01
C LEU A 78 -2.55 -5.29 6.55
N VAL A 79 -1.89 -6.41 6.28
CA VAL A 79 -2.55 -7.62 5.82
C VAL A 79 -2.18 -8.80 6.71
N LYS A 80 -3.01 -9.84 6.69
CA LYS A 80 -2.74 -11.08 7.42
C LYS A 80 -1.42 -11.72 6.94
N ASP A 81 -0.79 -12.47 7.84
CA ASP A 81 0.41 -13.22 7.52
C ASP A 81 0.19 -14.20 6.36
N GLY A 82 1.19 -14.33 5.51
CA GLY A 82 1.14 -15.17 4.32
C GLY A 82 0.37 -14.57 3.13
N THR A 83 -0.05 -13.31 3.19
CA THR A 83 -0.73 -12.65 2.07
C THR A 83 0.20 -12.47 0.87
N THR A 84 -0.22 -12.95 -0.30
CA THR A 84 0.52 -12.78 -1.56
C THR A 84 0.37 -11.36 -2.11
N GLY A 85 1.47 -10.77 -2.58
CA GLY A 85 1.48 -9.43 -3.18
C GLY A 85 1.98 -9.41 -4.62
N SER A 86 1.39 -8.52 -5.43
CA SER A 86 1.85 -8.21 -6.79
C SER A 86 1.66 -6.71 -7.07
N VAL A 87 2.35 -6.18 -8.07
CA VAL A 87 2.25 -4.76 -8.43
C VAL A 87 2.25 -4.55 -9.94
N ASP A 88 1.45 -3.59 -10.40
CA ASP A 88 1.50 -3.04 -11.74
C ASP A 88 1.75 -1.52 -11.69
N VAL A 89 2.84 -1.07 -12.31
CA VAL A 89 3.25 0.33 -12.35
C VAL A 89 3.19 0.83 -13.80
N ARG A 90 2.22 1.70 -14.09
CA ARG A 90 1.95 2.18 -15.47
C ARG A 90 2.34 3.63 -15.73
N GLY A 91 2.48 4.43 -14.68
CA GLY A 91 2.75 5.87 -14.81
C GLY A 91 4.16 6.15 -15.30
N GLY A 92 4.35 7.20 -16.10
CA GLY A 92 5.67 7.58 -16.63
C GLY A 92 6.62 8.25 -15.62
N ALA A 93 6.19 8.46 -14.38
CA ALA A 93 7.01 9.02 -13.31
C ALA A 93 6.61 8.40 -11.95
N PRO A 94 6.89 7.11 -11.76
CA PRO A 94 6.55 6.43 -10.52
C PRO A 94 7.48 6.86 -9.38
N GLY A 95 6.96 6.84 -8.15
CA GLY A 95 7.78 6.83 -6.95
C GLY A 95 7.34 5.63 -6.13
N THR A 96 8.19 4.61 -6.08
CA THR A 96 7.87 3.32 -5.46
C THR A 96 9.04 2.80 -4.64
N ARG A 97 8.75 1.85 -3.74
CA ARG A 97 9.70 1.09 -2.94
C ARG A 97 9.31 -0.38 -2.96
N GLU A 98 10.29 -1.27 -3.02
CA GLU A 98 10.13 -2.73 -2.87
C GLU A 98 9.19 -3.38 -3.91
N THR A 99 9.03 -2.75 -5.07
CA THR A 99 8.18 -3.30 -6.15
C THR A 99 8.83 -4.46 -6.88
N ASP A 100 10.15 -4.44 -7.08
CA ASP A 100 10.88 -5.51 -7.76
C ASP A 100 10.70 -6.86 -7.05
N LEU A 101 10.63 -6.84 -5.71
CA LEU A 101 10.44 -8.05 -4.91
C LEU A 101 9.13 -8.78 -5.25
N LEU A 102 8.10 -8.04 -5.69
CA LEU A 102 6.79 -8.57 -6.02
C LEU A 102 6.70 -9.16 -7.44
N ASN A 103 7.81 -9.22 -8.17
CA ASN A 103 7.86 -9.96 -9.41
C ASN A 103 7.68 -11.46 -9.10
N PRO A 104 6.77 -12.19 -9.78
CA PRO A 104 6.51 -13.61 -9.52
C PRO A 104 7.73 -14.52 -9.68
N VAL A 105 8.81 -14.07 -10.34
CA VAL A 105 10.05 -14.85 -10.48
C VAL A 105 10.95 -14.80 -9.23
N ASN A 106 10.64 -13.92 -8.27
CA ASN A 106 11.45 -13.70 -7.07
C ASN A 106 11.00 -14.58 -5.89
N ASN A 107 11.89 -14.79 -4.93
CA ASN A 107 11.68 -15.72 -3.83
C ASN A 107 10.63 -15.27 -2.79
N VAL A 108 10.46 -13.96 -2.61
CA VAL A 108 9.55 -13.42 -1.59
C VAL A 108 8.25 -13.01 -2.27
N GLN A 109 7.23 -13.83 -2.11
CA GLN A 109 5.89 -13.59 -2.67
C GLN A 109 4.90 -13.01 -1.66
N ILE A 110 5.31 -12.87 -0.39
CA ILE A 110 4.45 -12.38 0.68
C ILE A 110 4.68 -10.90 0.95
N VAL A 111 3.60 -10.20 1.31
CA VAL A 111 3.62 -8.81 1.79
C VAL A 111 3.01 -8.75 3.18
N ASN A 112 3.53 -7.87 4.03
CA ASN A 112 3.01 -7.66 5.39
C ASN A 112 2.18 -6.38 5.48
N ALA A 113 2.54 -5.37 4.68
CA ALA A 113 1.77 -4.16 4.55
C ALA A 113 2.03 -3.46 3.21
N ILE A 114 1.16 -2.52 2.86
CA ILE A 114 1.41 -1.53 1.80
C ILE A 114 1.40 -0.14 2.42
N SER A 115 2.35 0.70 2.01
CA SER A 115 2.43 2.10 2.44
C SER A 115 2.13 3.05 1.27
N LEU A 116 1.10 3.88 1.44
CA LEU A 116 0.75 4.94 0.49
C LEU A 116 1.02 6.29 1.14
N ALA A 117 1.66 7.22 0.44
CA ALA A 117 1.95 8.54 1.01
C ALA A 117 1.89 9.70 0.00
N GLY A 118 1.58 10.88 0.51
CA GLY A 118 1.83 12.15 -0.18
C GLY A 118 3.30 12.54 -0.13
N GLY A 119 3.63 13.78 -0.50
CA GLY A 119 4.98 14.31 -0.35
C GLY A 119 5.98 13.93 -1.46
N SER A 120 5.52 13.33 -2.56
CA SER A 120 6.40 12.82 -3.64
C SER A 120 7.41 11.79 -3.10
N ALA A 121 8.55 11.61 -3.77
CA ALA A 121 9.59 10.64 -3.41
C ALA A 121 10.02 10.71 -1.93
N PHE A 122 9.93 11.88 -1.28
CA PHE A 122 10.23 12.03 0.14
C PHE A 122 9.27 11.22 1.04
N GLY A 123 8.02 11.05 0.62
CA GLY A 123 7.02 10.30 1.37
C GLY A 123 7.29 8.80 1.44
N LEU A 124 8.21 8.27 0.63
CA LEU A 124 8.64 6.87 0.73
C LEU A 124 9.25 6.55 2.10
N ASP A 125 9.71 7.57 2.84
CA ASP A 125 10.15 7.45 4.23
C ASP A 125 9.06 6.89 5.16
N ALA A 126 7.77 7.13 4.87
CA ALA A 126 6.67 6.56 5.64
C ALA A 126 6.68 5.01 5.65
N ALA A 127 7.21 4.36 4.61
CA ALA A 127 7.35 2.92 4.60
C ALA A 127 8.30 2.42 5.71
N GLN A 128 9.34 3.18 6.07
CA GLN A 128 10.23 2.82 7.18
C GLN A 128 9.52 2.77 8.52
N GLY A 129 8.57 3.69 8.74
CA GLY A 129 7.71 3.67 9.92
C GLY A 129 6.89 2.41 10.05
N VAL A 130 6.25 2.01 8.95
CA VAL A 130 5.43 0.80 8.89
C VAL A 130 6.30 -0.44 9.11
N MET A 131 7.47 -0.51 8.47
CA MET A 131 8.43 -1.59 8.69
C MET A 131 8.84 -1.68 10.16
N ARG A 132 9.20 -0.56 10.80
CA ARG A 132 9.56 -0.53 12.22
C ARG A 132 8.42 -1.04 13.10
N TRP A 133 7.19 -0.61 12.84
CA TRP A 133 6.01 -1.04 13.60
C TRP A 133 5.77 -2.56 13.52
N LEU A 134 5.98 -3.15 12.34
CA LEU A 134 5.86 -4.59 12.08
C LEU A 134 6.98 -5.39 12.72
N ASP A 135 8.23 -4.91 12.61
CA ASP A 135 9.41 -5.53 13.20
C ASP A 135 9.31 -5.63 14.73
N GLU A 136 8.88 -4.55 15.39
CA GLU A 136 8.61 -4.53 16.85
C GLU A 136 7.55 -5.56 17.30
N ARG A 137 6.72 -6.04 16.35
CA ARG A 137 5.68 -7.05 16.57
C ARG A 137 6.07 -8.42 16.00
N ASN A 138 7.31 -8.57 15.55
CA ASN A 138 7.85 -9.78 14.93
C ASN A 138 6.99 -10.27 13.74
N VAL A 139 6.50 -9.33 12.92
CA VAL A 139 5.74 -9.62 11.70
C VAL A 139 6.62 -9.34 10.47
N GLY A 140 6.91 -10.37 9.69
CA GLY A 140 7.74 -10.22 8.48
C GLY A 140 8.07 -11.54 7.81
N TYR A 141 8.87 -11.48 6.74
CA TYR A 141 9.43 -12.65 6.09
C TYR A 141 10.51 -13.29 6.98
N PRO A 142 10.42 -14.59 7.32
CA PRO A 142 11.40 -15.25 8.19
C PRO A 142 12.75 -15.40 7.51
N VAL A 143 13.82 -14.97 8.19
CA VAL A 143 15.22 -14.99 7.70
C VAL A 143 16.12 -15.85 8.60
N GLY A 144 15.59 -17.00 9.02
CA GLY A 144 16.29 -17.92 9.93
C GLY A 144 16.62 -17.25 11.27
N ASN A 145 17.87 -17.36 11.71
CA ASN A 145 18.30 -16.85 13.02
C ASN A 145 18.32 -15.31 13.11
N ALA A 146 18.19 -14.60 11.99
CA ALA A 146 18.13 -13.14 11.97
C ALA A 146 16.73 -12.58 12.29
N GLY A 147 15.74 -13.44 12.53
CA GLY A 147 14.37 -13.04 12.87
C GLY A 147 13.48 -12.88 11.64
N VAL A 148 12.80 -11.74 11.55
CA VAL A 148 11.89 -11.42 10.44
C VAL A 148 12.32 -10.15 9.72
N VAL A 149 12.02 -10.05 8.42
CA VAL A 149 12.18 -8.82 7.63
C VAL A 149 10.81 -8.43 7.09
N PRO A 150 10.18 -7.35 7.58
CA PRO A 150 8.90 -6.88 7.06
C PRO A 150 9.00 -6.50 5.59
N ILE A 151 8.06 -6.98 4.77
CA ILE A 151 7.95 -6.64 3.35
C ILE A 151 6.87 -5.58 3.19
N VAL A 152 7.30 -4.35 2.90
CA VAL A 152 6.41 -3.17 2.84
C VAL A 152 6.59 -2.40 1.52
N PRO A 153 5.99 -2.89 0.44
CA PRO A 153 5.90 -2.14 -0.80
C PRO A 153 5.23 -0.78 -0.58
N ALA A 154 5.73 0.24 -1.25
CA ALA A 154 5.19 1.58 -1.12
C ALA A 154 5.03 2.30 -2.45
N ALA A 155 4.06 3.21 -2.52
CA ALA A 155 3.93 4.18 -3.60
C ALA A 155 3.55 5.55 -3.06
N ILE A 156 3.92 6.58 -3.83
CA ILE A 156 3.67 7.96 -3.46
C ILE A 156 2.89 8.73 -4.53
N LEU A 157 2.26 9.82 -4.10
CA LEU A 157 1.72 10.84 -4.98
C LEU A 157 2.40 12.20 -4.78
N PHE A 158 2.39 13.00 -5.84
CA PHE A 158 2.85 14.39 -5.76
C PHE A 158 1.71 15.29 -5.28
N ASP A 159 1.84 15.82 -4.06
CA ASP A 159 0.97 16.83 -3.48
C ASP A 159 1.71 18.10 -3.02
N LEU A 160 3.01 18.22 -3.30
CA LEU A 160 3.87 19.30 -2.78
C LEU A 160 3.41 20.69 -3.22
N GLY A 161 2.73 20.79 -4.36
CA GLY A 161 2.15 22.04 -4.87
C GLY A 161 0.85 22.47 -4.16
N PHE A 162 0.34 21.68 -3.21
CA PHE A 162 -0.91 21.94 -2.50
C PHE A 162 -0.64 22.24 -1.02
N GLY A 163 -1.29 23.27 -0.47
CA GLY A 163 -1.22 23.61 0.95
C GLY A 163 -0.02 24.48 1.40
N GLY A 164 0.71 25.12 0.48
CA GLY A 164 1.62 26.25 0.77
C GLY A 164 2.91 25.95 1.55
N LYS A 165 3.14 24.71 2.00
CA LYS A 165 4.30 24.32 2.82
C LYS A 165 4.99 23.05 2.29
N PRO A 166 5.63 23.06 1.12
CA PRO A 166 6.15 21.86 0.45
C PRO A 166 7.22 21.08 1.25
N LYS A 167 7.77 21.66 2.32
CA LYS A 167 8.72 20.98 3.20
C LYS A 167 8.05 20.09 4.25
N VAL A 168 6.78 20.33 4.59
CA VAL A 168 5.96 19.48 5.48
C VAL A 168 5.54 18.23 4.71
N ARG A 169 6.09 17.08 5.04
CA ARG A 169 5.95 15.84 4.25
C ARG A 169 5.84 14.64 5.21
N PRO A 170 5.18 13.53 4.81
CA PRO A 170 5.16 12.31 5.62
C PRO A 170 6.58 11.80 5.86
N THR A 171 6.83 11.34 7.09
CA THR A 171 8.11 10.77 7.56
C THR A 171 7.92 9.33 8.04
N ALA A 172 8.99 8.67 8.46
CA ALA A 172 8.90 7.39 9.14
C ALA A 172 7.96 7.42 10.37
N ASP A 173 7.98 8.46 11.19
CA ASP A 173 7.04 8.58 12.32
C ASP A 173 5.57 8.59 11.86
N CYS A 174 5.29 9.30 10.76
CA CYS A 174 3.95 9.33 10.17
C CYS A 174 3.49 7.92 9.78
N GLY A 175 4.36 7.14 9.14
CA GLY A 175 4.06 5.77 8.75
C GLY A 175 3.85 4.82 9.93
N TYR A 176 4.65 4.97 10.99
CA TYR A 176 4.48 4.22 12.23
C TYR A 176 3.10 4.48 12.85
N ARG A 177 2.72 5.74 12.96
CA ARG A 177 1.41 6.15 13.50
C ARG A 177 0.25 5.71 12.62
N ALA A 178 0.43 5.68 11.29
CA ALA A 178 -0.57 5.14 10.38
C ALA A 178 -0.75 3.62 10.58
N ALA A 179 0.33 2.87 10.78
CA ALA A 179 0.26 1.44 11.09
C ALA A 179 -0.38 1.18 12.47
N GLU A 180 -0.04 1.99 13.47
CA GLU A 180 -0.63 1.92 14.82
C GLU A 180 -2.14 2.21 14.81
N ALA A 181 -2.59 3.15 13.99
CA ALA A 181 -4.00 3.48 13.82
C ALA A 181 -4.78 2.47 12.95
N ALA A 182 -4.12 1.44 12.39
CA ALA A 182 -4.77 0.53 11.47
C ALA A 182 -5.80 -0.36 12.18
N SER A 183 -7.00 -0.45 11.61
CA SER A 183 -8.11 -1.23 12.15
C SER A 183 -8.93 -1.92 11.08
N GLU A 184 -9.84 -2.81 11.50
CA GLU A 184 -10.79 -3.53 10.63
C GLU A 184 -12.10 -2.74 10.42
N ALA A 185 -12.22 -1.54 11.01
CA ALA A 185 -13.39 -0.68 10.82
C ALA A 185 -13.51 -0.23 9.35
N PRO A 186 -14.71 0.19 8.90
CA PRO A 186 -14.87 0.79 7.58
C PRO A 186 -13.84 1.89 7.32
N VAL A 187 -13.17 1.82 6.16
CA VAL A 187 -12.07 2.72 5.82
C VAL A 187 -12.56 4.16 5.71
N ALA A 188 -11.86 5.09 6.36
CA ALA A 188 -12.15 6.51 6.20
C ALA A 188 -11.73 6.99 4.79
N GLU A 189 -12.66 7.62 4.08
CA GLU A 189 -12.45 8.08 2.71
C GLU A 189 -12.31 9.61 2.62
N GLY A 190 -11.91 10.10 1.45
CA GLY A 190 -11.77 11.53 1.16
C GLY A 190 -10.40 12.09 1.55
N ASN A 191 -10.40 13.19 2.30
CA ASN A 191 -9.21 14.01 2.56
C ASN A 191 -8.39 13.54 3.77
N VAL A 192 -8.17 12.23 3.89
CA VAL A 192 -7.43 11.60 4.99
C VAL A 192 -6.21 10.86 4.47
N GLY A 193 -5.23 10.62 5.35
CA GLY A 193 -3.99 9.91 5.04
C GLY A 193 -3.31 10.43 3.77
N ALA A 194 -2.96 9.51 2.86
CA ALA A 194 -2.38 9.85 1.56
C ALA A 194 -3.34 10.68 0.67
N GLY A 195 -4.65 10.55 0.86
CA GLY A 195 -5.69 11.32 0.16
C GLY A 195 -5.77 12.79 0.55
N ALA A 196 -5.18 13.18 1.69
CA ALA A 196 -5.27 14.56 2.21
C ALA A 196 -4.76 15.59 1.20
N GLY A 197 -3.67 15.30 0.47
CA GLY A 197 -3.11 16.17 -0.57
C GLY A 197 -3.50 15.82 -2.00
N ALA A 198 -4.32 14.78 -2.20
CA ALA A 198 -4.67 14.29 -3.52
C ALA A 198 -5.47 15.33 -4.32
N THR A 199 -5.10 15.46 -5.59
CA THR A 199 -5.73 16.36 -6.57
C THR A 199 -5.80 15.72 -7.95
N VAL A 200 -6.80 16.11 -8.74
CA VAL A 200 -7.07 15.62 -10.10
C VAL A 200 -7.31 16.78 -11.07
N GLY A 201 -7.37 16.52 -12.38
CA GLY A 201 -7.65 17.56 -13.39
C GLY A 201 -6.48 18.54 -13.62
N LYS A 202 -5.27 18.03 -13.84
CA LYS A 202 -4.03 18.84 -13.90
C LYS A 202 -3.70 19.43 -15.29
N SER A 203 -4.55 19.22 -16.29
CA SER A 203 -4.34 19.72 -17.67
C SER A 203 -4.35 21.26 -17.77
N GLY A 204 -5.12 21.93 -16.90
CA GLY A 204 -5.22 23.39 -16.84
C GLY A 204 -4.00 24.12 -16.25
N GLY A 205 -2.96 23.39 -15.83
CA GLY A 205 -1.82 23.97 -15.11
C GLY A 205 -2.07 24.17 -13.61
N THR A 206 -1.33 25.07 -12.98
CA THR A 206 -1.51 25.43 -11.56
C THR A 206 -2.82 26.20 -11.35
N ARG A 207 -3.33 26.22 -10.12
CA ARG A 207 -4.53 26.99 -9.74
C ARG A 207 -4.36 28.45 -10.20
N GLY A 208 -5.22 28.88 -11.12
CA GLY A 208 -5.14 30.10 -11.90
C GLY A 208 -6.30 30.19 -12.91
N GLU A 209 -6.15 31.01 -13.94
CA GLU A 209 -7.17 31.45 -14.91
C GLU A 209 -7.98 30.36 -15.65
N ASN A 210 -7.55 29.09 -15.62
CA ASN A 210 -8.21 27.96 -16.27
C ASN A 210 -8.69 26.85 -15.30
N GLY A 211 -9.06 27.20 -14.06
CA GLY A 211 -9.69 26.30 -13.10
C GLY A 211 -8.73 25.43 -12.26
N GLY A 212 -7.53 25.11 -12.76
CA GLY A 212 -6.49 24.38 -12.02
C GLY A 212 -6.93 22.98 -11.52
N PRO A 213 -6.08 22.32 -10.72
CA PRO A 213 -6.41 21.00 -10.19
C PRO A 213 -7.49 21.08 -9.11
N MET A 214 -8.41 20.11 -9.14
CA MET A 214 -9.48 19.96 -8.17
C MET A 214 -9.06 19.05 -7.02
N LYS A 215 -9.64 19.27 -5.83
CA LYS A 215 -9.42 18.38 -4.68
C LYS A 215 -10.02 17.01 -4.97
N ALA A 216 -9.25 15.96 -4.67
CA ALA A 216 -9.68 14.56 -4.69
C ALA A 216 -9.49 13.95 -3.30
N GLY A 217 -9.45 12.62 -3.19
CA GLY A 217 -9.20 11.94 -1.92
C GLY A 217 -8.73 10.51 -2.12
N ILE A 218 -8.56 9.79 -1.01
CA ILE A 218 -8.46 8.33 -1.03
C ILE A 218 -9.88 7.74 -0.98
N GLY A 219 -10.11 6.63 -1.66
CA GLY A 219 -11.39 5.93 -1.67
C GLY A 219 -11.18 4.42 -1.51
N SER A 220 -12.23 3.71 -1.11
CA SER A 220 -12.20 2.30 -0.76
C SER A 220 -13.52 1.61 -1.10
N ALA A 221 -13.45 0.40 -1.66
CA ALA A 221 -14.60 -0.42 -1.99
C ALA A 221 -14.27 -1.91 -1.83
N ALA A 222 -15.27 -2.77 -1.60
CA ALA A 222 -15.18 -4.23 -1.54
C ALA A 222 -16.41 -4.93 -2.13
#